data_AF-A0A0J6F9J0-F1
#
_entry.id   AF-A0A0J6F9J0-F1
#
_cell.length_a   1.000
_cell.length_b   1.000
_cell.length_c   1.000
_cell.angle_alpha   90.00
_cell.angle_beta   90.00
_cell.angle_gamma   90.00
#
_symmetry.space_group_name_H-M   'P 1'
#
loop_
_entity.id
_entity.type
_entity.pdbx_description
1 polymer ?
#
loop_
_entity_poly.entity_id
_entity_poly.type
_entity_poly.pdbx_seq_one_letter_code
_entity_poly.pdbx_strand_id
1 'polypeptide(L)'
;MIQDPQRPPTSNADSMQVDNNNPDYTHDHNNDDADAVDFSHYFVVDSLNIHRLVIAGITCATKYFSDAFWTNSRYSKVGGIPLRELNHIELQFLLLNDFRLSISPDELQTYATMLVEFYIREILNQRKRLQEQTQGQIPQSPPGTPQAEIRAGA
;
A
#
# COMPACT_ATOMS: atom_id res chain seq x y z
N MET A 1 24.02 12.85 37.17
CA MET A 1 24.27 12.99 35.72
C MET A 1 22.94 12.85 35.01
N ILE A 2 22.23 13.96 34.86
CA ILE A 2 20.96 14.07 34.15
C ILE A 2 21.20 15.21 33.16
N GLN A 3 21.11 14.91 31.87
CA GLN A 3 21.42 15.84 30.78
C GLN A 3 20.15 16.62 30.45
N ASP A 4 20.14 17.93 30.68
CA ASP A 4 19.08 18.84 30.22
C ASP A 4 19.05 18.89 28.67
N PRO A 5 17.87 18.85 28.02
CA PRO A 5 17.73 19.14 26.60
C PRO A 5 17.84 20.65 26.36
N GLN A 6 18.80 21.06 25.53
CA GLN A 6 19.02 22.44 25.11
C GLN A 6 17.74 23.05 24.47
N ARG A 7 17.26 24.15 25.04
CA ARG A 7 16.20 25.01 24.50
C ARG A 7 16.84 25.98 23.48
N PRO A 8 16.26 26.24 22.29
CA PRO A 8 16.83 27.20 21.34
C PRO A 8 16.80 28.64 21.92
N PRO A 9 17.80 29.49 21.59
CA PRO A 9 17.87 30.85 22.09
C PRO A 9 16.74 31.72 21.51
N THR A 10 16.02 32.43 22.39
CA THR A 10 15.09 33.49 22.03
C THR A 10 15.88 34.75 21.65
N SER A 11 15.79 35.20 20.40
CA SER A 11 16.23 36.55 20.02
C SER A 11 15.09 37.34 19.37
N ASN A 12 14.71 38.40 20.10
CA ASN A 12 14.20 39.68 19.65
C ASN A 12 12.78 39.73 19.05
N ALA A 13 11.88 40.21 19.92
CA ALA A 13 10.65 40.86 19.55
C ALA A 13 10.95 42.14 18.76
N ASP A 14 10.61 42.14 17.47
CA ASP A 14 10.37 43.38 16.73
C ASP A 14 8.86 43.55 16.57
N SER A 15 8.40 44.70 17.06
CA SER A 15 7.00 45.10 17.11
C SER A 15 6.63 45.69 15.74
N MET A 16 5.98 44.92 14.88
CA MET A 16 5.36 45.48 13.68
C MET A 16 3.95 45.98 14.00
N GLN A 17 3.84 47.30 14.00
CA GLN A 17 2.63 48.08 14.15
C GLN A 17 1.66 47.76 13.00
N VAL A 18 0.38 47.62 13.36
CA VAL A 18 -0.73 47.43 12.42
C VAL A 18 -1.13 48.79 11.87
N ASP A 19 -0.61 49.15 10.70
CA ASP A 19 -1.11 50.30 9.94
C ASP A 19 -2.34 49.89 9.12
N ASN A 20 -3.51 50.14 9.71
CA ASN A 20 -4.81 50.09 9.04
C ASN A 20 -4.94 51.26 8.06
N ASN A 21 -4.75 51.02 6.76
CA ASN A 21 -5.30 51.87 5.70
C ASN A 21 -5.64 51.01 4.47
N ASN A 22 -6.91 50.62 4.42
CA ASN A 22 -7.58 49.95 3.31
C ASN A 22 -7.68 50.88 2.09
N PRO A 23 -7.47 50.36 0.86
CA PRO A 23 -8.33 50.73 -0.24
C PRO A 23 -9.10 49.51 -0.72
N ASP A 24 -10.42 49.67 -0.67
CA ASP A 24 -11.46 48.88 -1.28
C ASP A 24 -11.11 48.43 -2.71
N TYR A 25 -10.97 47.11 -2.90
CA TYR A 25 -10.93 46.48 -4.22
C TYR A 25 -12.11 45.52 -4.35
N THR A 26 -13.28 46.08 -4.61
CA THR A 26 -14.34 45.34 -5.31
C THR A 26 -13.90 45.14 -6.76
N HIS A 27 -13.51 43.92 -7.11
CA HIS A 27 -13.61 43.46 -8.49
C HIS A 27 -14.68 42.36 -8.55
N ASP A 28 -15.91 42.80 -8.84
CA ASP A 28 -16.97 41.94 -9.33
C ASP A 28 -16.58 41.48 -10.75
N HIS A 29 -16.24 40.20 -10.88
CA HIS A 29 -16.27 39.46 -12.12
C HIS A 29 -16.98 38.14 -11.88
N ASN A 30 -18.30 38.19 -12.01
CA ASN A 30 -19.08 37.08 -12.55
C ASN A 30 -18.39 36.58 -13.83
N ASN A 31 -17.79 35.40 -13.78
CA ASN A 31 -17.54 34.59 -14.96
C ASN A 31 -17.60 33.11 -14.55
N ASP A 32 -18.31 32.37 -15.39
CA ASP A 32 -18.57 30.95 -15.34
C ASP A 32 -17.28 30.12 -15.38
N ASP A 33 -16.61 29.93 -14.25
CA ASP A 33 -15.48 29.01 -14.15
C ASP A 33 -16.01 27.58 -14.02
N ALA A 34 -16.25 27.04 -15.22
CA ALA A 34 -16.32 25.65 -15.58
C ALA A 34 -15.65 24.72 -14.56
N ASP A 35 -16.41 23.72 -14.14
CA ASP A 35 -16.00 22.46 -13.52
C ASP A 35 -14.49 22.20 -13.68
N ALA A 36 -13.71 22.72 -12.74
CA ALA A 36 -12.35 22.27 -12.53
C ALA A 36 -12.49 20.84 -12.04
N VAL A 37 -12.52 19.91 -13.00
CA VAL A 37 -12.39 18.49 -12.76
C VAL A 37 -11.08 18.34 -12.01
N ASP A 38 -11.19 18.24 -10.69
CA ASP A 38 -10.11 17.88 -9.80
C ASP A 38 -9.58 16.54 -10.32
N PHE A 39 -8.51 16.62 -11.11
CA PHE A 39 -7.68 15.47 -11.41
C PHE A 39 -6.93 15.12 -10.13
N SER A 40 -7.68 14.73 -9.10
CA SER A 40 -7.25 13.88 -8.00
C SER A 40 -6.27 12.90 -8.61
N HIS A 41 -4.99 13.15 -8.34
CA HIS A 41 -3.89 12.72 -9.19
C HIS A 41 -3.74 11.21 -9.02
N TYR A 42 -4.48 10.43 -9.82
CA TYR A 42 -4.52 8.98 -9.68
C TYR A 42 -3.11 8.41 -9.74
N PHE A 43 -2.64 7.86 -8.62
CA PHE A 43 -1.35 7.21 -8.53
C PHE A 43 -1.46 5.77 -9.02
N VAL A 44 -0.96 5.51 -10.22
CA VAL A 44 -0.97 4.16 -10.83
C VAL A 44 0.23 3.36 -10.32
N VAL A 45 -0.05 2.25 -9.66
CA VAL A 45 0.98 1.34 -9.14
C VAL A 45 1.41 0.34 -10.21
N ASP A 46 2.71 0.25 -10.45
CA ASP A 46 3.33 -0.73 -11.36
C ASP A 46 4.57 -1.39 -10.72
N SER A 47 5.17 -2.35 -11.43
CA SER A 47 6.37 -3.04 -10.96
C SER A 47 7.62 -2.16 -10.85
N LEU A 48 7.62 -0.97 -11.46
CA LEU A 48 8.75 -0.04 -11.45
C LEU A 48 8.67 0.95 -10.28
N ASN A 49 7.47 1.24 -9.78
CA ASN A 49 7.26 2.19 -8.68
C ASN A 49 6.94 1.53 -7.33
N ILE A 50 6.48 0.26 -7.33
CA ILE A 50 6.06 -0.44 -6.11
C ILE A 50 7.14 -0.51 -5.03
N HIS A 51 8.41 -0.70 -5.42
CA HIS A 51 9.52 -0.78 -4.46
C HIS A 51 9.67 0.50 -3.65
N ARG A 52 9.60 1.65 -4.33
CA ARG A 52 9.75 2.96 -3.69
C ARG A 52 8.54 3.28 -2.82
N LEU A 53 7.34 2.92 -3.30
CA LEU A 53 6.10 3.05 -2.55
C LEU A 53 6.16 2.28 -1.23
N VAL A 54 6.57 1.01 -1.27
CA VAL A 54 6.68 0.16 -0.07
C VAL A 54 7.70 0.73 0.92
N ILE A 55 8.87 1.19 0.44
CA ILE A 55 9.90 1.80 1.30
C ILE A 55 9.35 3.06 1.99
N ALA A 56 8.68 3.95 1.24
CA ALA A 56 8.11 5.17 1.79
C ALA A 56 7.00 4.86 2.82
N GLY A 57 6.11 3.91 2.50
CA GLY A 57 5.02 3.49 3.38
C GLY A 57 5.51 2.90 4.70
N ILE A 58 6.49 1.98 4.65
CA ILE A 58 7.08 1.39 5.87
C ILE A 58 7.78 2.46 6.70
N THR A 59 8.52 3.39 6.06
CA THR A 59 9.22 4.47 6.76
C THR A 59 8.22 5.36 7.51
N CYS A 60 7.16 5.82 6.83
CA CYS A 60 6.14 6.68 7.43
C CYS A 60 5.36 5.96 8.53
N ALA A 61 4.89 4.73 8.25
CA ALA A 61 4.12 3.95 9.21
C ALA A 61 4.91 3.64 10.48
N THR A 62 6.20 3.28 10.35
CA THR A 62 7.04 3.02 11.53
C THR A 62 7.21 4.26 12.38
N LYS A 63 7.48 5.42 11.77
CA LYS A 63 7.59 6.69 12.50
C LYS A 63 6.27 7.12 13.16
N TYR A 64 5.13 6.79 12.55
CA TYR A 64 3.82 7.17 13.06
C TYR A 64 3.35 6.26 14.21
N PHE A 65 3.52 4.95 14.08
CA PHE A 65 2.96 3.97 15.02
C PHE A 65 3.95 3.42 16.05
N SER A 66 5.26 3.57 15.85
CA SER A 66 6.27 2.96 16.73
C SER A 66 6.93 4.00 17.62
N ASP A 67 7.01 3.72 18.93
CA ASP A 67 7.75 4.54 19.90
C ASP A 67 9.25 4.60 19.61
N ALA A 68 9.78 3.59 18.92
CA ALA A 68 11.15 3.49 18.48
C ALA A 68 11.21 3.51 16.94
N PHE A 69 11.75 4.59 16.39
CA PHE A 69 11.98 4.74 14.95
C PHE A 69 13.40 5.23 14.67
N TRP A 70 13.85 5.02 13.43
CA TRP A 70 15.19 5.44 12.99
C TRP A 70 15.15 6.70 12.12
N THR A 71 16.32 7.31 11.93
CA THR A 71 16.45 8.44 11.00
C THR A 71 16.41 7.93 9.54
N ASN A 72 16.02 8.81 8.61
CA ASN A 72 16.02 8.47 7.18
C ASN A 72 17.38 8.01 6.67
N SER A 73 18.49 8.49 7.25
CA SER A 73 19.82 8.02 6.87
C SER A 73 20.02 6.53 7.13
N ARG A 74 19.37 5.96 8.15
CA ARG A 74 19.43 4.52 8.42
C ARG A 74 18.50 3.75 7.47
N TYR A 75 17.27 4.23 7.30
CA TYR A 75 16.34 3.64 6.33
C TYR A 75 16.88 3.66 4.91
N SER A 76 17.57 4.73 4.49
CA SER A 76 18.13 4.86 3.14
C SER A 76 19.23 3.83 2.88
N LYS A 77 20.07 3.54 3.89
CA LYS A 77 21.12 2.52 3.80
C LYS A 77 20.54 1.11 3.65
N VAL A 78 19.48 0.79 4.40
CA VAL A 78 18.81 -0.52 4.32
C VAL A 78 17.99 -0.65 3.04
N GLY A 79 17.26 0.40 2.66
CA GLY A 79 16.41 0.43 1.47
C GLY A 79 17.19 0.57 0.15
N GLY A 80 18.51 0.75 0.20
CA GLY A 80 19.36 0.83 -1.00
C GLY A 80 19.09 2.06 -1.87
N ILE A 81 18.52 3.14 -1.30
CA ILE A 81 18.21 4.38 -2.02
C ILE A 81 18.98 5.57 -1.46
N PRO A 82 19.36 6.57 -2.27
CA PRO A 82 19.97 7.81 -1.80
C PRO A 82 19.10 8.49 -0.73
N LEU A 83 19.73 9.00 0.33
CA LEU A 83 19.02 9.70 1.42
C LEU A 83 18.13 10.84 0.92
N ARG A 84 18.63 11.63 -0.04
CA ARG A 84 17.86 12.74 -0.64
C ARG A 84 16.58 12.23 -1.31
N GLU A 85 16.66 11.08 -1.97
CA GLU A 85 15.52 10.48 -2.62
C GLU A 85 14.52 9.94 -1.60
N LEU A 86 15.00 9.26 -0.54
CA LEU A 86 14.13 8.80 0.54
C LEU A 86 13.36 9.97 1.18
N ASN A 87 14.03 11.08 1.47
CA ASN A 87 13.38 12.26 2.03
C ASN A 87 12.27 12.80 1.13
N HIS A 88 12.49 12.76 -0.19
CA HIS A 88 11.50 13.23 -1.16
C HIS A 88 10.30 12.29 -1.24
N ILE A 89 10.53 10.98 -1.37
CA ILE A 89 9.44 10.01 -1.47
C ILE A 89 8.67 9.86 -0.16
N GLU A 90 9.30 10.11 1.00
CA GLU A 90 8.59 10.18 2.27
C GLU A 90 7.56 11.31 2.26
N LEU A 91 7.98 12.52 1.89
CA LEU A 91 7.06 13.66 1.79
C LEU A 91 5.96 13.42 0.75
N GLN A 92 6.31 12.88 -0.42
CA GLN A 92 5.32 12.54 -1.45
C GLN A 92 4.31 11.51 -0.95
N PHE A 93 4.75 10.49 -0.21
CA PHE A 93 3.85 9.51 0.39
C PHE A 93 2.89 10.15 1.39
N LEU A 94 3.38 11.05 2.25
CA LEU A 94 2.53 11.78 3.18
C LEU A 94 1.49 12.66 2.45
N LEU A 95 1.90 13.35 1.38
CA LEU A 95 1.00 14.14 0.54
C LEU A 95 -0.05 13.27 -0.15
N LEU A 96 0.34 12.11 -0.68
CA LEU A 96 -0.58 11.15 -1.30
C LEU A 96 -1.63 10.60 -0.32
N ASN A 97 -1.35 10.63 0.98
CA ASN A 97 -2.28 10.21 2.03
C ASN A 97 -2.95 11.39 2.75
N ASP A 98 -2.79 12.63 2.28
CA ASP A 98 -3.26 13.84 2.96
C ASP A 98 -2.82 13.94 4.44
N PHE A 99 -1.65 13.40 4.76
CA PHE A 99 -1.14 13.23 6.14
C PHE A 99 -2.07 12.42 7.07
N ARG A 100 -3.02 11.64 6.52
CA ARG A 100 -3.93 10.77 7.27
C ARG A 100 -3.33 9.37 7.41
N LEU A 101 -2.52 9.16 8.45
CA LEU A 101 -1.87 7.87 8.72
C LEU A 101 -2.54 7.06 9.85
N SER A 102 -3.48 7.66 10.58
CA SER A 102 -4.20 6.98 11.65
C SER A 102 -5.09 5.87 11.10
N ILE A 103 -4.92 4.66 11.60
CA ILE A 103 -5.75 3.49 11.28
C ILE A 103 -6.32 2.99 12.60
N SER A 104 -7.64 2.78 12.65
CA SER A 104 -8.28 2.23 13.84
C SER A 104 -7.97 0.73 13.99
N PRO A 105 -7.97 0.18 15.21
CA PRO A 105 -7.79 -1.26 15.42
C PRO A 105 -8.84 -2.10 14.67
N ASP A 106 -10.08 -1.63 14.57
CA ASP A 106 -11.17 -2.32 13.87
C ASP A 106 -10.94 -2.40 12.36
N GLU A 107 -10.43 -1.31 11.77
CA GLU A 107 -10.06 -1.27 10.36
C GLU A 107 -8.88 -2.21 10.07
N LEU A 108 -7.86 -2.19 10.92
CA LEU A 108 -6.72 -3.11 10.82
C LEU A 108 -7.17 -4.59 10.91
N GLN A 109 -8.08 -4.90 11.84
CA GLN A 109 -8.63 -6.25 12.00
C GLN A 109 -9.47 -6.68 10.78
N THR A 110 -10.19 -5.74 10.16
CA THR A 110 -10.95 -6.00 8.94
C THR A 110 -10.01 -6.42 7.81
N TYR A 111 -8.92 -5.68 7.59
CA TYR A 111 -7.90 -6.06 6.60
C TYR A 111 -7.23 -7.39 6.90
N ALA A 112 -6.92 -7.68 8.16
CA ALA A 112 -6.35 -8.96 8.57
C ALA A 112 -7.30 -10.13 8.24
N THR A 113 -8.60 -9.96 8.52
CA THR A 113 -9.63 -10.96 8.19
C THR A 113 -9.72 -11.19 6.68
N MET A 114 -9.74 -10.11 5.89
CA MET A 114 -9.78 -10.21 4.43
C MET A 114 -8.59 -10.99 3.84
N LEU A 115 -7.38 -10.79 4.39
CA LEU A 115 -6.18 -11.52 3.96
C LEU A 115 -6.29 -13.02 4.28
N VAL A 116 -6.79 -13.37 5.46
CA VAL A 116 -7.00 -14.77 5.87
C VAL A 116 -8.04 -15.44 4.98
N GLU A 117 -9.17 -14.77 4.74
CA GLU A 117 -10.23 -15.29 3.86
C GLU A 117 -9.74 -15.51 2.43
N PHE A 118 -8.97 -14.56 1.89
CA PHE A 118 -8.36 -14.69 0.57
C PHE A 118 -7.44 -15.92 0.50
N TYR A 119 -6.57 -16.11 1.48
CA TYR A 119 -5.67 -17.26 1.55
C TYR A 119 -6.42 -18.60 1.60
N ILE A 120 -7.45 -18.70 2.44
CA ILE A 120 -8.30 -19.90 2.54
C ILE A 120 -8.94 -20.20 1.19
N ARG A 121 -9.53 -19.18 0.55
CA ARG A 121 -10.17 -19.32 -0.76
C ARG A 121 -9.19 -19.82 -1.82
N GLU A 122 -7.98 -19.25 -1.86
CA GLU A 122 -6.96 -19.66 -2.83
C GLU A 122 -6.49 -21.10 -2.65
N ILE A 123 -6.29 -21.57 -1.41
CA ILE A 123 -5.94 -22.98 -1.16
C ILE A 123 -7.04 -23.92 -1.67
N LEU A 124 -8.30 -23.59 -1.38
CA LEU A 124 -9.43 -24.41 -1.82
C LEU A 124 -9.53 -24.43 -3.35
N ASN A 125 -9.30 -23.29 -4.00
CA ASN A 125 -9.26 -23.18 -5.47
C ASN A 125 -8.13 -24.04 -6.07
N GLN A 126 -6.94 -24.01 -5.48
CA GLN A 126 -5.82 -24.85 -5.92
C GLN A 126 -6.13 -26.34 -5.76
N ARG A 127 -6.74 -26.74 -4.64
CA ARG A 127 -7.16 -28.14 -4.41
C ARG A 127 -8.20 -28.63 -5.41
N LYS A 128 -9.19 -27.80 -5.74
CA LYS A 128 -10.19 -28.13 -6.78
C LYS A 128 -9.53 -28.34 -8.14
N ARG A 129 -8.64 -27.43 -8.55
CA ARG A 129 -7.88 -27.55 -9.82
C ARG A 129 -7.05 -28.84 -9.89
N LEU A 130 -6.45 -29.27 -8.77
CA LEU A 130 -5.69 -30.52 -8.70
C LEU A 130 -6.59 -31.77 -8.81
N GLN A 131 -7.77 -31.74 -8.19
CA GLN A 131 -8.75 -32.85 -8.27
C GLN A 131 -9.34 -32.98 -9.68
N GLU A 132 -9.63 -31.87 -10.34
CA GLU A 132 -10.11 -31.84 -11.73
C GLU A 132 -9.07 -32.38 -12.72
N GLN A 133 -7.78 -32.15 -12.47
CA GLN A 133 -6.69 -32.72 -13.28
C GLN A 133 -6.51 -34.24 -13.07
N THR A 134 -6.83 -34.77 -11.90
CA THR A 134 -6.70 -36.22 -11.61
C THR A 134 -7.92 -37.04 -12.04
N GLN A 135 -9.11 -36.45 -12.16
CA GLN A 135 -10.31 -37.16 -12.64
C GLN A 135 -10.47 -37.21 -14.18
N GLY A 136 -9.59 -36.55 -14.94
CA GLY A 136 -9.59 -36.57 -16.42
C GLY A 136 -8.87 -37.76 -17.09
N GLN A 137 -8.18 -38.63 -16.33
CA GLN A 137 -7.56 -39.86 -16.86
C GLN A 137 -8.26 -41.10 -16.29
N ILE A 138 -9.26 -41.59 -17.02
CA ILE A 138 -9.82 -42.94 -16.79
C ILE A 138 -8.79 -43.94 -17.33
N PRO A 139 -8.26 -44.87 -16.52
CA PRO A 139 -7.49 -46.01 -17.07
C PRO A 139 -8.45 -46.86 -17.91
N GLN A 140 -8.24 -46.93 -19.22
CA GLN A 140 -8.95 -47.90 -20.05
C GLN A 140 -8.52 -49.31 -19.61
N SER A 141 -9.47 -50.09 -19.10
CA SER A 141 -9.30 -51.52 -18.83
C SER A 141 -8.87 -52.24 -20.13
N PRO A 142 -7.94 -53.20 -20.10
CA PRO A 142 -7.54 -53.94 -21.29
C PRO A 142 -8.75 -54.65 -21.91
N PRO A 143 -8.80 -54.82 -23.26
CA PRO A 143 -9.87 -55.55 -23.91
C PRO A 143 -9.90 -56.98 -23.39
N GLY A 144 -11.09 -57.43 -22.96
CA GLY A 144 -11.33 -58.82 -22.56
C GLY A 144 -10.92 -59.76 -23.70
N THR A 145 -10.11 -60.75 -23.35
CA THR A 145 -9.78 -61.87 -24.25
C THR A 145 -11.06 -62.63 -24.63
N PRO A 146 -11.28 -62.96 -25.91
CA PRO A 146 -12.42 -63.77 -26.33
C PRO A 146 -12.40 -65.14 -25.65
N GLN A 147 -13.54 -65.52 -25.08
CA GLN A 147 -13.78 -66.84 -24.50
C GLN A 147 -13.51 -67.93 -25.55
N ALA A 148 -12.58 -68.84 -25.23
CA ALA A 148 -12.39 -70.06 -26.00
C ALA A 148 -13.61 -70.97 -25.78
N GLU A 149 -14.44 -71.04 -26.83
CA GLU A 149 -15.62 -71.88 -26.95
C GLU A 149 -15.21 -73.37 -26.88
N ILE A 150 -15.58 -74.03 -25.79
CA ILE A 150 -15.42 -75.48 -25.64
C ILE A 150 -16.43 -76.15 -26.57
N ARG A 151 -15.97 -76.60 -27.74
CA ARG A 151 -16.75 -77.44 -28.64
C ARG A 151 -16.63 -78.90 -28.19
N ALA A 152 -17.71 -79.42 -27.61
CA ALA A 152 -17.90 -80.84 -27.36
C ALA A 152 -18.08 -81.60 -28.69
N GLY A 153 -17.55 -82.83 -28.75
CA GLY A 153 -18.08 -83.90 -29.62
C GLY A 153 -17.07 -84.58 -30.53
N ALA A 154 -16.57 -85.75 -30.11
CA ALA A 154 -16.68 -87.05 -30.80
C ALA A 154 -15.96 -88.13 -29.99
#